data_AF-A0A165Q4C3-F1
#
_entry.id   AF-A0A165Q4C3-F1
#
_cell.length_a   1.000
_cell.length_b   1.000
_cell.length_c   1.000
_cell.angle_alpha   90.00
_cell.angle_beta   90.00
_cell.angle_gamma   90.00
#
_symmetry.space_group_name_H-M   'P 1'
#
loop_
_entity.id
_entity.type
_entity.pdbx_description
1 polymer ?
#
loop_
_entity_poly.entity_id
_entity_poly.type
_entity_poly.pdbx_seq_one_letter_code
_entity_poly.pdbx_strand_id
1 'polypeptide(L)'
;MAHSSVASVTSSTIPALDWLLPWRRKLLVALGHLYTSLKPGAAHDDSPYQTSDEEADDASLPDDERFWVSSFGPMLNSMLREGGYSYTRREEMSDFFAEYVAPFLGPEPECDSSTGKRVPAWKSFVTDDFTPLEPSWTWKAGRTQPLVKFSAEPIPDSPTAAGGVRAAIEMADALDSSRDAHIHFDRDAFLQVMEHLTSLVDPTTVPGDHDCGSTALSQVMLGFDVHPTATHTKAYLVPTLRALETSRSKLDVITEAIRACGAGTSWEPVLAYLSSQPNADPFLLAIDCAPLDKARFKVYVRFPTADIDRLIEHVSLGGRIPLSDKFVRAIRALWARLSAGGNQLYRVSSQTAGGTPMYFSVERHATVPTPKFYIPIRLLGWHDRRIAETIGEWMSEYGNAEAGRTYAQALQKLSPTRSLASRRGFHTYIGIVPLANGDIEPSVYLNPSIFS
;
A
#
# COMPACT_ATOMS: atom_id res chain seq x y z
N MET A 1 -43.36 18.02 -50.81
CA MET A 1 -43.46 19.43 -50.36
C MET A 1 -43.79 19.45 -48.88
N ALA A 2 -43.32 20.49 -48.20
CA ALA A 2 -43.39 20.77 -46.76
C ALA A 2 -42.17 20.29 -45.94
N HIS A 3 -41.59 21.30 -45.28
CA HIS A 3 -40.31 21.40 -44.59
C HIS A 3 -40.45 21.18 -43.07
N SER A 4 -39.27 21.18 -42.42
CA SER A 4 -39.00 21.41 -40.99
C SER A 4 -38.99 20.15 -40.13
N SER A 5 -38.08 19.94 -39.18
CA SER A 5 -37.05 20.78 -38.57
C SER A 5 -36.09 19.83 -37.86
N VAL A 6 -34.78 19.96 -38.11
CA VAL A 6 -33.72 19.26 -37.37
C VAL A 6 -33.35 20.14 -36.19
N ALA A 7 -33.64 19.69 -34.97
CA ALA A 7 -33.13 20.31 -33.75
C ALA A 7 -31.82 19.64 -33.34
N SER A 8 -30.73 20.38 -33.48
CA SER A 8 -29.41 20.09 -32.92
C SER A 8 -29.45 20.14 -31.40
N VAL A 9 -29.18 19.02 -30.73
CA VAL A 9 -28.87 19.03 -29.29
C VAL A 9 -27.37 19.22 -29.14
N THR A 10 -27.01 20.43 -28.74
CA THR A 10 -25.66 20.87 -28.39
C THR A 10 -25.15 20.17 -27.14
N SER A 11 -23.85 19.88 -27.14
CA SER A 11 -23.06 19.32 -26.04
C SER A 11 -23.32 20.03 -24.71
N SER A 12 -23.75 19.28 -23.70
CA SER A 12 -23.67 19.71 -22.30
C SER A 12 -22.25 19.49 -21.80
N THR A 13 -21.49 20.58 -21.74
CA THR A 13 -20.23 20.69 -21.01
C THR A 13 -20.45 20.39 -19.53
N ILE A 14 -19.69 19.43 -19.01
CA ILE A 14 -19.56 19.15 -17.58
C ILE A 14 -18.84 20.34 -16.92
N PRO A 15 -19.27 20.84 -15.74
CA PRO A 15 -18.61 21.98 -15.12
C PRO A 15 -17.19 21.63 -14.68
N ALA A 16 -16.23 22.45 -15.09
CA ALA A 16 -14.86 22.42 -14.60
C ALA A 16 -14.80 22.68 -13.09
N LEU A 17 -13.89 21.99 -12.41
CA LEU A 17 -13.57 22.10 -10.98
C LEU A 17 -12.89 23.44 -10.63
N ASP A 18 -13.59 24.56 -10.81
CA ASP A 18 -13.07 25.93 -10.62
C ASP A 18 -13.34 26.53 -9.22
N TRP A 19 -13.16 25.75 -8.13
CA TRP A 19 -13.34 26.29 -6.76
C TRP A 19 -12.19 26.01 -5.77
N LEU A 20 -10.98 25.75 -6.26
CA LEU A 20 -9.78 25.73 -5.40
C LEU A 20 -9.13 27.12 -5.34
N LEU A 21 -8.98 27.65 -4.11
CA LEU A 21 -8.27 28.86 -3.63
C LEU A 21 -9.18 30.06 -3.31
N PRO A 22 -9.28 30.47 -2.03
CA PRO A 22 -8.14 31.15 -1.38
C PRO A 22 -8.00 30.93 0.15
N TRP A 23 -6.94 30.25 0.61
CA TRP A 23 -6.40 30.34 1.98
C TRP A 23 -4.87 30.27 2.02
N ARG A 24 -4.19 31.03 1.16
CA ARG A 24 -2.74 31.29 1.27
C ARG A 24 -2.50 32.63 1.96
N ARG A 25 -2.43 32.63 3.30
CA ARG A 25 -1.73 33.63 4.14
C ARG A 25 -1.88 33.26 5.62
N LYS A 26 -1.07 32.31 6.11
CA LYS A 26 -0.73 32.21 7.56
C LYS A 26 0.48 31.31 7.91
N LEU A 27 1.43 31.10 6.99
CA LEU A 27 2.68 30.38 7.30
C LEU A 27 3.92 31.08 6.71
N LEU A 28 4.11 32.36 7.06
CA LEU A 28 5.29 33.16 6.68
C LEU A 28 5.77 34.06 7.84
N VAL A 29 5.70 33.57 9.08
CA VAL A 29 6.20 34.29 10.27
C VAL A 29 7.32 33.55 11.02
N ALA A 30 7.71 32.34 10.62
CA ALA A 30 8.73 31.55 11.33
C ALA A 30 10.09 31.37 10.59
N LEU A 31 10.34 32.08 9.48
CA LEU A 31 11.61 31.97 8.73
C LEU A 31 12.31 33.33 8.58
N GLY A 32 12.48 34.02 9.70
CA GLY A 32 12.90 35.41 9.70
C GLY A 32 13.95 35.79 10.73
N HIS A 33 14.84 34.90 11.19
CA HIS A 33 16.05 35.33 11.90
C HIS A 33 17.16 34.27 11.81
N LEU A 34 18.20 34.55 11.01
CA LEU A 34 19.63 34.46 11.35
C LEU A 34 20.47 34.25 10.09
N TYR A 35 20.92 35.37 9.51
CA TYR A 35 22.19 35.40 8.77
C TYR A 35 22.79 36.81 8.91
N THR A 36 23.82 36.94 9.75
CA THR A 36 25.09 37.66 9.50
C THR A 36 25.89 37.75 10.81
N SER A 37 27.05 37.09 10.89
CA SER A 37 28.36 37.76 10.86
C SER A 37 29.48 36.73 11.01
N LEU A 38 30.58 36.96 10.28
CA LEU A 38 31.74 36.09 10.12
C LEU A 38 32.94 36.60 10.95
N LYS A 39 33.77 35.62 11.39
CA LYS A 39 35.24 35.65 11.66
C LYS A 39 35.76 36.13 13.04
N PRO A 40 37.02 35.79 13.45
CA PRO A 40 37.62 34.44 13.66
C PRO A 40 38.50 34.35 14.95
N GLY A 41 38.89 33.16 15.43
CA GLY A 41 39.95 33.05 16.46
C GLY A 41 40.07 31.69 17.16
N ALA A 42 41.31 31.20 17.28
CA ALA A 42 41.77 29.88 17.72
C ALA A 42 41.54 29.53 19.21
N ALA A 43 41.41 28.22 19.53
CA ALA A 43 42.47 27.35 20.08
C ALA A 43 41.87 26.10 20.77
N HIS A 44 42.65 25.01 20.74
CA HIS A 44 42.44 23.68 21.32
C HIS A 44 41.93 23.65 22.77
N ASP A 45 41.03 22.71 23.10
CA ASP A 45 41.22 21.78 24.22
C ASP A 45 40.40 20.48 24.05
N ASP A 46 40.98 19.37 24.51
CA ASP A 46 40.56 17.98 24.31
C ASP A 46 39.66 17.45 25.45
N SER A 47 38.71 16.55 25.09
CA SER A 47 38.15 15.44 25.90
C SER A 47 36.99 15.70 26.90
N PRO A 48 36.15 14.69 27.24
CA PRO A 48 35.50 13.68 26.40
C PRO A 48 33.97 13.62 26.60
N TYR A 49 33.27 13.14 25.55
CA TYR A 49 31.96 12.47 25.55
C TYR A 49 31.11 12.53 26.83
N GLN A 50 30.19 13.49 26.87
CA GLN A 50 28.89 13.30 27.53
C GLN A 50 27.87 12.96 26.44
N THR A 51 27.30 11.78 26.56
CA THR A 51 26.07 11.35 25.89
C THR A 51 24.94 12.28 26.31
N SER A 52 24.62 13.28 25.49
CA SER A 52 23.30 13.89 25.50
C SER A 52 22.42 13.06 24.57
N ASP A 53 21.49 12.31 25.18
CA ASP A 53 20.23 11.97 24.54
C ASP A 53 19.55 13.30 24.21
N GLU A 54 19.83 13.84 23.02
CA GLU A 54 19.03 14.91 22.45
C GLU A 54 17.72 14.27 22.01
N GLU A 55 16.71 14.35 22.88
CA GLU A 55 15.31 14.38 22.47
C GLU A 55 15.15 15.48 21.42
N ALA A 56 15.35 15.12 20.16
CA ALA A 56 15.14 16.01 19.03
C ALA A 56 13.64 16.34 18.96
N ASP A 57 13.31 17.57 19.33
CA ASP A 57 12.20 18.42 18.85
C ASP A 57 10.79 17.84 18.67
N ASP A 58 10.45 16.74 19.36
CA ASP A 58 9.11 16.15 19.32
C ASP A 58 8.06 17.18 19.79
N ALA A 59 8.38 18.08 20.73
CA ALA A 59 7.43 19.01 21.37
C ALA A 59 6.71 20.02 20.45
N SER A 60 7.03 20.09 19.15
CA SER A 60 6.44 21.05 18.19
C SER A 60 5.33 20.50 17.29
N LEU A 61 5.19 19.17 17.17
CA LEU A 61 4.17 18.55 16.33
C LEU A 61 2.75 18.65 16.94
N PRO A 62 1.70 18.86 16.13
CA PRO A 62 0.32 18.66 16.56
C PRO A 62 0.11 17.28 17.19
N ASP A 63 -0.83 17.17 18.14
CA ASP A 63 -1.02 15.96 18.95
C ASP A 63 -1.28 14.70 18.10
N ASP A 64 -2.08 14.83 17.02
CA ASP A 64 -2.38 13.73 16.10
C ASP A 64 -1.13 13.25 15.33
N GLU A 65 -0.31 14.17 14.83
CA GLU A 65 0.93 13.85 14.10
C GLU A 65 1.94 13.15 15.03
N ARG A 66 2.09 13.65 16.25
CA ARG A 66 2.92 13.05 17.29
C ARG A 66 2.47 11.62 17.60
N PHE A 67 1.17 11.37 17.69
CA PHE A 67 0.65 10.01 17.89
C PHE A 67 1.12 9.07 16.78
N TRP A 68 1.03 9.48 15.51
CA TRP A 68 1.44 8.64 14.39
C TRP A 68 2.95 8.43 14.31
N VAL A 69 3.75 9.48 14.52
CA VAL A 69 5.22 9.41 14.57
C VAL A 69 5.66 8.46 15.68
N SER A 70 5.10 8.59 16.88
CA SER A 70 5.45 7.72 18.02
C SER A 70 4.95 6.28 17.86
N SER A 71 3.81 6.07 17.18
CA SER A 71 3.22 4.73 17.01
C SER A 71 3.88 3.90 15.92
N PHE A 72 4.23 4.51 14.78
CA PHE A 72 4.78 3.79 13.62
C PHE A 72 6.28 4.04 13.37
N GLY A 73 6.77 5.24 13.68
CA GLY A 73 8.16 5.65 13.44
C GLY A 73 9.20 4.66 13.99
N PRO A 74 9.09 4.18 15.25
CA PRO A 74 10.02 3.19 15.81
C PRO A 74 10.06 1.86 15.03
N MET A 75 8.90 1.41 14.54
CA MET A 75 8.82 0.19 13.72
C MET A 75 9.48 0.42 12.36
N LEU A 76 9.18 1.53 11.69
CA LEU A 76 9.79 1.89 10.40
C LEU A 76 11.32 2.01 10.51
N ASN A 77 11.82 2.71 11.52
CA ASN A 77 13.26 2.84 11.76
C ASN A 77 13.92 1.48 12.01
N SER A 78 13.28 0.61 12.81
CA SER A 78 13.75 -0.75 13.06
C SER A 78 13.75 -1.60 11.78
N MET A 79 12.74 -1.44 10.91
CA MET A 79 12.69 -2.14 9.63
C MET A 79 13.82 -1.75 8.69
N LEU A 80 14.16 -0.46 8.65
CA LEU A 80 15.29 0.05 7.86
C LEU A 80 16.63 -0.40 8.45
N ARG A 81 16.76 -0.40 9.79
CA ARG A 81 17.98 -0.87 10.47
C ARG A 81 18.24 -2.34 10.19
N GLU A 82 17.25 -3.20 10.37
CA GLU A 82 17.37 -4.63 10.05
C GLU A 82 17.48 -4.88 8.53
N GLY A 83 16.96 -3.95 7.72
CA GLY A 83 17.16 -3.91 6.28
C GLY A 83 18.57 -3.47 5.85
N GLY A 84 19.43 -3.06 6.79
CA GLY A 84 20.81 -2.66 6.50
C GLY A 84 20.97 -1.29 5.86
N TYR A 85 19.97 -0.41 6.01
CA TYR A 85 20.02 0.97 5.53
C TYR A 85 21.02 1.79 6.37
N SER A 86 21.67 2.78 5.73
CA SER A 86 22.59 3.69 6.42
C SER A 86 21.87 4.52 7.49
N TYR A 87 22.62 5.07 8.45
CA TYR A 87 22.07 6.00 9.44
C TYR A 87 21.38 7.18 8.75
N THR A 88 22.08 7.85 7.83
CA THR A 88 21.55 8.99 7.08
C THR A 88 20.23 8.67 6.38
N ARG A 89 20.13 7.51 5.72
CA ARG A 89 18.89 7.13 5.01
C ARG A 89 17.72 6.84 5.97
N ARG A 90 18.01 6.46 7.21
CA ARG A 90 16.99 6.27 8.26
C ARG A 90 16.47 7.59 8.79
N GLU A 91 17.35 8.58 8.98
CA GLU A 91 16.94 9.93 9.37
C GLU A 91 16.09 10.58 8.27
N GLU A 92 16.56 10.55 7.02
CA GLU A 92 15.79 11.04 5.86
C GLU A 92 14.39 10.43 5.78
N MET A 93 14.26 9.13 6.08
CA MET A 93 12.97 8.46 6.07
C MET A 93 12.11 8.78 7.31
N SER A 94 12.74 9.10 8.44
CA SER A 94 12.05 9.61 9.63
C SER A 94 11.44 10.98 9.34
N ASP A 95 12.24 11.89 8.76
CA ASP A 95 11.80 13.22 8.34
C ASP A 95 10.71 13.13 7.27
N PHE A 96 10.91 12.26 6.26
CA PHE A 96 9.92 12.00 5.24
C PHE A 96 8.58 11.55 5.82
N PHE A 97 8.60 10.61 6.78
CA PHE A 97 7.39 10.13 7.41
C PHE A 97 6.69 11.23 8.22
N ALA A 98 7.44 12.00 9.01
CA ALA A 98 6.90 13.07 9.83
C ALA A 98 6.32 14.22 8.98
N GLU A 99 6.95 14.58 7.86
CA GLU A 99 6.55 15.74 7.05
C GLU A 99 5.49 15.40 5.99
N TYR A 100 5.58 14.23 5.35
CA TYR A 100 4.77 13.91 4.16
C TYR A 100 3.76 12.78 4.36
N VAL A 101 3.79 12.10 5.51
CA VAL A 101 2.87 10.98 5.78
C VAL A 101 2.04 11.20 7.03
N ALA A 102 2.66 11.41 8.18
CA ALA A 102 1.97 11.55 9.46
C ALA A 102 0.84 12.61 9.47
N PRO A 103 1.00 13.80 8.84
CA PRO A 103 -0.06 14.81 8.81
C PRO A 103 -1.33 14.37 8.08
N PHE A 104 -1.24 13.33 7.25
CA PHE A 104 -2.35 12.81 6.45
C PHE A 104 -2.96 11.54 7.02
N LEU A 105 -2.50 11.04 8.17
CA LEU A 105 -3.04 9.82 8.79
C LEU A 105 -4.28 10.08 9.67
N GLY A 106 -4.75 11.32 9.70
CA GLY A 106 -5.97 11.74 10.40
C GLY A 106 -5.83 11.76 11.92
N PRO A 107 -6.95 11.92 12.64
CA PRO A 107 -6.94 12.11 14.09
C PRO A 107 -6.48 10.86 14.85
N GLU A 108 -5.91 11.06 16.04
CA GLU A 108 -5.67 9.96 16.98
C GLU A 108 -6.99 9.22 17.25
N PRO A 109 -7.02 7.88 17.11
CA PRO A 109 -8.23 7.12 17.39
C PRO A 109 -8.59 7.16 18.87
N GLU A 110 -9.89 7.28 19.15
CA GLU A 110 -10.42 7.29 20.52
C GLU A 110 -10.09 6.01 21.27
N CYS A 111 -9.71 6.12 22.54
CA CYS A 111 -9.49 4.96 23.39
C CYS A 111 -10.81 4.55 24.06
N ASP A 112 -11.29 3.34 23.76
CA ASP A 112 -12.41 2.73 24.48
C ASP A 112 -11.96 2.37 25.89
N SER A 113 -12.40 3.18 26.86
CA SER A 113 -12.09 3.01 28.29
C SER A 113 -12.41 1.63 28.87
N SER A 114 -13.34 0.88 28.27
CA SER A 114 -13.76 -0.44 28.76
C SER A 114 -12.89 -1.58 28.24
N THR A 115 -12.36 -1.45 27.03
CA THR A 115 -11.56 -2.50 26.36
C THR A 115 -10.08 -2.14 26.25
N GLY A 116 -9.73 -0.87 26.44
CA GLY A 116 -8.39 -0.32 26.20
C GLY A 116 -8.00 -0.26 24.71
N LYS A 117 -8.92 -0.57 23.81
CA LYS A 117 -8.68 -0.59 22.36
C LYS A 117 -8.88 0.78 21.76
N ARG A 118 -8.18 1.04 20.67
CA ARG A 118 -8.37 2.27 19.89
C ARG A 118 -9.44 2.04 18.84
N VAL A 119 -10.40 2.95 18.75
CA VAL A 119 -11.55 2.89 17.85
C VAL A 119 -11.41 4.03 16.84
N PRO A 120 -11.04 3.73 15.58
CA PRO A 120 -10.89 4.77 14.59
C PRO A 120 -12.25 5.22 14.04
N ALA A 121 -12.40 6.52 13.77
CA ALA A 121 -13.55 7.06 13.06
C ALA A 121 -13.59 6.59 11.59
N TRP A 122 -12.41 6.43 10.98
CA TRP A 122 -12.23 5.91 9.63
C TRP A 122 -11.72 4.46 9.67
N LYS A 123 -12.44 3.55 9.02
CA LYS A 123 -12.05 2.14 8.94
C LYS A 123 -11.29 1.87 7.63
N SER A 124 -9.97 2.03 7.69
CA SER A 124 -9.07 1.84 6.54
C SER A 124 -9.14 0.42 5.96
N PHE A 125 -9.07 0.32 4.64
CA PHE A 125 -8.95 -0.96 3.92
C PHE A 125 -7.53 -1.57 4.02
N VAL A 126 -6.52 -0.80 4.42
CA VAL A 126 -5.09 -1.18 4.37
C VAL A 126 -4.78 -2.40 5.22
N THR A 127 -5.35 -2.49 6.43
CA THR A 127 -5.13 -3.61 7.34
C THR A 127 -6.44 -4.08 7.98
N ASP A 128 -6.45 -5.31 8.50
CA ASP A 128 -7.64 -5.91 9.10
C ASP A 128 -8.08 -5.29 10.43
N ASP A 129 -7.19 -4.62 11.15
CA ASP A 129 -7.54 -3.86 12.35
C ASP A 129 -7.79 -2.38 12.04
N PHE A 130 -7.88 -2.04 10.75
CA PHE A 130 -8.13 -0.69 10.24
C PHE A 130 -7.00 0.31 10.46
N THR A 131 -5.82 -0.14 10.92
CA THR A 131 -4.61 0.69 10.91
C THR A 131 -4.34 1.16 9.47
N PRO A 132 -4.18 2.48 9.21
CA PRO A 132 -4.02 3.02 7.86
C PRO A 132 -2.61 2.83 7.29
N LEU A 133 -1.81 1.93 7.87
CA LEU A 133 -0.41 1.71 7.52
C LEU A 133 -0.11 0.21 7.38
N GLU A 134 0.49 -0.20 6.27
CA GLU A 134 1.00 -1.56 6.07
C GLU A 134 2.46 -1.53 5.59
N PRO A 135 3.44 -1.86 6.46
CA PRO A 135 4.82 -2.05 6.05
C PRO A 135 5.08 -3.44 5.45
N SER A 136 6.13 -3.54 4.64
CA SER A 136 6.60 -4.79 4.08
C SER A 136 8.11 -4.81 3.81
N TRP A 137 8.66 -6.02 3.78
CA TRP A 137 10.00 -6.28 3.27
C TRP A 137 9.92 -7.07 1.96
N THR A 138 10.77 -6.74 0.99
CA THR A 138 10.89 -7.50 -0.27
C THR A 138 12.34 -7.87 -0.54
N TRP A 139 12.64 -9.16 -0.69
CA TRP A 139 14.00 -9.63 -0.99
C TRP A 139 14.17 -9.85 -2.48
N LYS A 140 14.73 -8.84 -3.16
CA LYS A 140 15.02 -8.93 -4.59
C LYS A 140 16.11 -9.97 -4.86
N ALA A 141 16.04 -10.65 -6.01
CA ALA A 141 17.07 -11.59 -6.41
C ALA A 141 18.46 -10.92 -6.44
N GLY A 142 19.47 -11.67 -5.98
CA GLY A 142 20.85 -11.18 -5.90
C GLY A 142 21.11 -10.14 -4.81
N ARG A 143 20.12 -9.79 -3.97
CA ARG A 143 20.29 -8.88 -2.83
C ARG A 143 20.06 -9.62 -1.52
N THR A 144 20.99 -9.45 -0.58
CA THR A 144 20.90 -10.05 0.76
C THR A 144 19.93 -9.26 1.64
N GLN A 145 19.96 -7.94 1.52
CA GLN A 145 19.11 -7.01 2.25
C GLN A 145 17.74 -6.82 1.58
N PRO A 146 16.65 -6.73 2.37
CA PRO A 146 15.33 -6.43 1.85
C PRO A 146 15.20 -4.96 1.45
N LEU A 147 14.36 -4.72 0.44
CA LEU A 147 13.76 -3.41 0.19
C LEU A 147 12.62 -3.20 1.19
N VAL A 148 12.71 -2.17 2.03
CA VAL A 148 11.62 -1.69 2.90
C VAL A 148 10.60 -0.96 2.05
N LYS A 149 9.32 -1.24 2.29
CA LYS A 149 8.20 -0.51 1.71
C LYS A 149 7.14 -0.31 2.77
N PHE A 150 6.30 0.71 2.61
CA PHE A 150 5.07 0.81 3.37
C PHE A 150 3.99 1.49 2.53
N SER A 151 2.73 1.27 2.89
CA SER A 151 1.60 2.00 2.33
C SER A 151 0.87 2.75 3.43
N ALA A 152 0.30 3.89 3.06
CA ALA A 152 -0.48 4.78 3.92
C ALA A 152 -1.79 5.14 3.22
N GLU A 153 -2.91 5.04 3.92
CA GLU A 153 -4.18 5.62 3.48
C GLU A 153 -4.32 7.03 4.07
N PRO A 154 -4.44 8.07 3.23
CA PRO A 154 -4.77 9.41 3.70
C PRO A 154 -6.16 9.43 4.33
N ILE A 155 -6.25 9.83 5.60
CA ILE A 155 -7.48 9.84 6.38
C ILE A 155 -7.97 11.28 6.53
N PRO A 156 -9.23 11.58 6.17
CA PRO A 156 -9.78 12.92 6.33
C PRO A 156 -10.24 13.19 7.76
N ASP A 157 -10.25 14.46 8.16
CA ASP A 157 -10.89 14.91 9.41
C ASP A 157 -12.39 14.57 9.46
N SER A 158 -13.03 14.59 8.28
CA SER A 158 -14.45 14.26 8.11
C SER A 158 -14.60 12.96 7.32
N PRO A 159 -15.14 11.88 7.91
CA PRO A 159 -15.15 10.55 7.31
C PRO A 159 -16.23 10.42 6.22
N THR A 160 -15.98 11.05 5.08
CA THR A 160 -16.85 11.01 3.88
C THR A 160 -16.04 10.56 2.67
N ALA A 161 -16.72 10.06 1.63
CA ALA A 161 -16.06 9.65 0.38
C ALA A 161 -15.28 10.83 -0.25
N ALA A 162 -15.90 12.01 -0.31
CA ALA A 162 -15.26 13.24 -0.78
C ALA A 162 -14.09 13.68 0.11
N GLY A 163 -14.22 13.51 1.43
CA GLY A 163 -13.14 13.76 2.39
C GLY A 163 -11.91 12.93 2.07
N GLY A 164 -12.08 11.60 1.90
CA GLY A 164 -10.95 10.70 1.61
C GLY A 164 -10.25 11.01 0.30
N VAL A 165 -11.00 11.32 -0.77
CA VAL A 165 -10.42 11.76 -2.05
C VAL A 165 -9.65 13.07 -1.89
N ARG A 166 -10.20 14.03 -1.14
CA ARG A 166 -9.52 15.31 -0.86
C ARG A 166 -8.21 15.11 -0.08
N ALA A 167 -8.23 14.31 0.98
CA ALA A 167 -7.02 14.02 1.77
C ALA A 167 -5.91 13.39 0.89
N ALA A 168 -6.28 12.51 -0.04
CA ALA A 168 -5.33 11.93 -0.98
C ALA A 168 -4.74 12.94 -1.98
N ILE A 169 -5.56 13.90 -2.46
CA ILE A 169 -5.08 15.00 -3.31
C ILE A 169 -4.13 15.91 -2.52
N GLU A 170 -4.48 16.26 -1.29
CA GLU A 170 -3.65 17.14 -0.45
C GLU A 170 -2.29 16.50 -0.13
N MET A 171 -2.26 15.20 0.16
CA MET A 171 -0.99 14.46 0.33
C MET A 171 -0.19 14.40 -0.97
N ALA A 172 -0.84 14.18 -2.12
CA ALA A 172 -0.19 14.21 -3.43
C ALA A 172 0.41 15.59 -3.74
N ASP A 173 -0.31 16.68 -3.43
CA ASP A 173 0.17 18.05 -3.60
C ASP A 173 1.38 18.35 -2.71
N ALA A 174 1.39 17.84 -1.48
CA ALA A 174 2.54 17.96 -0.58
C ALA A 174 3.77 17.21 -1.11
N LEU A 175 3.60 15.98 -1.60
CA LEU A 175 4.67 15.19 -2.22
C LEU A 175 5.24 15.85 -3.48
N ASP A 176 4.37 16.37 -4.36
CA ASP A 176 4.77 17.05 -5.60
C ASP A 176 5.45 18.39 -5.34
N SER A 177 5.00 19.12 -4.32
CA SER A 177 5.61 20.38 -3.90
C SER A 177 6.91 20.20 -3.13
N SER A 178 7.29 18.96 -2.80
CA SER A 178 8.51 18.68 -2.06
C SER A 178 9.73 19.17 -2.85
N ARG A 179 10.69 19.73 -2.13
CA ARG A 179 12.02 20.06 -2.68
C ARG A 179 13.01 18.91 -2.52
N ASP A 180 12.59 17.80 -1.95
CA ASP A 180 13.41 16.62 -1.79
C ASP A 180 13.53 15.87 -3.13
N ALA A 181 14.69 16.00 -3.76
CA ALA A 181 15.03 15.32 -5.00
C ALA A 181 15.03 13.78 -4.87
N HIS A 182 15.00 13.24 -3.64
CA HIS A 182 14.91 11.81 -3.38
C HIS A 182 13.48 11.28 -3.46
N ILE A 183 12.44 12.12 -3.47
CA ILE A 183 11.04 11.69 -3.63
C ILE A 183 10.70 11.65 -5.12
N HIS A 184 10.35 10.45 -5.61
CA HIS A 184 9.93 10.25 -6.99
C HIS A 184 8.42 10.02 -7.04
N PHE A 185 7.69 11.06 -7.46
CA PHE A 185 6.24 11.06 -7.59
C PHE A 185 5.83 11.84 -8.84
N ASP A 186 5.06 11.21 -9.72
CA ASP A 186 4.40 11.85 -10.86
C ASP A 186 2.93 12.10 -10.51
N ARG A 187 2.63 13.36 -10.17
CA ARG A 187 1.30 13.80 -9.74
C ARG A 187 0.26 13.68 -10.84
N ASP A 188 0.62 14.00 -12.08
CA ASP A 188 -0.32 14.00 -13.20
C ASP A 188 -0.77 12.58 -13.54
N ALA A 189 0.17 11.62 -13.58
CA ALA A 189 -0.15 10.21 -13.75
C ALA A 189 -1.06 9.68 -12.63
N PHE A 190 -0.79 10.09 -11.38
CA PHE A 190 -1.62 9.76 -10.22
C PHE A 190 -3.06 10.28 -10.37
N LEU A 191 -3.22 11.58 -10.62
CA LEU A 191 -4.54 12.20 -10.71
C LEU A 191 -5.34 11.67 -11.90
N GLN A 192 -4.71 11.43 -13.04
CA GLN A 192 -5.38 10.91 -14.21
C GLN A 192 -6.01 9.54 -13.94
N VAL A 193 -5.31 8.64 -13.25
CA VAL A 193 -5.87 7.33 -12.89
C VAL A 193 -6.91 7.44 -11.78
N MET A 194 -6.70 8.34 -10.83
CA MET A 194 -7.63 8.59 -9.73
C MET A 194 -8.99 9.11 -10.19
N GLU A 195 -9.03 9.96 -11.22
CA GLU A 195 -10.27 10.46 -11.82
C GLU A 195 -11.17 9.34 -12.35
N HIS A 196 -10.58 8.25 -12.86
CA HIS A 196 -11.34 7.13 -13.39
C HIS A 196 -11.91 6.19 -12.32
N LEU A 197 -11.32 6.16 -11.13
CA LEU A 197 -11.53 5.07 -10.16
C LEU A 197 -12.08 5.52 -8.81
N THR A 198 -12.12 6.81 -8.53
CA THR A 198 -12.70 7.34 -7.29
C THR A 198 -14.09 7.95 -7.53
N SER A 199 -14.86 8.05 -6.46
CA SER A 199 -16.17 8.68 -6.42
C SER A 199 -16.28 9.61 -5.21
N LEU A 200 -17.02 10.70 -5.39
CA LEU A 200 -17.34 11.65 -4.33
C LEU A 200 -18.72 11.36 -3.70
N VAL A 201 -19.47 10.42 -4.28
CA VAL A 201 -20.84 10.09 -3.86
C VAL A 201 -20.84 9.38 -2.51
N ASP A 202 -21.75 9.78 -1.63
CA ASP A 202 -21.98 9.09 -0.38
C ASP A 202 -22.57 7.69 -0.67
N PRO A 203 -21.95 6.60 -0.20
CA PRO A 203 -22.45 5.24 -0.46
C PRO A 203 -23.90 5.03 -0.01
N THR A 204 -24.37 5.74 1.02
CA THR A 204 -25.74 5.63 1.51
C THR A 204 -26.79 6.20 0.56
N THR A 205 -26.36 7.00 -0.42
CA THR A 205 -27.24 7.63 -1.41
C THR A 205 -27.39 6.82 -2.70
N VAL A 206 -26.57 5.77 -2.88
CA VAL A 206 -26.64 4.91 -4.06
C VAL A 206 -27.74 3.85 -3.88
N PRO A 207 -28.75 3.79 -4.77
CA PRO A 207 -29.84 2.82 -4.65
C PRO A 207 -29.34 1.36 -4.75
N GLY A 208 -29.82 0.50 -3.85
CA GLY A 208 -29.59 -0.95 -3.85
C GLY A 208 -29.11 -1.49 -2.50
N ASP A 209 -29.31 -2.78 -2.27
CA ASP A 209 -28.75 -3.49 -1.10
C ASP A 209 -27.31 -3.88 -1.40
N HIS A 210 -26.40 -2.91 -1.23
CA HIS A 210 -24.97 -3.11 -1.49
C HIS A 210 -24.23 -3.29 -0.16
N ASP A 211 -23.82 -4.52 0.14
CA ASP A 211 -22.88 -4.78 1.24
C ASP A 211 -21.47 -4.36 0.83
N CYS A 212 -21.17 -3.07 0.96
CA CYS A 212 -19.82 -2.51 0.83
C CYS A 212 -18.97 -2.74 2.08
N GLY A 213 -19.60 -3.31 3.13
CA GLY A 213 -19.29 -3.24 4.55
C GLY A 213 -18.39 -2.14 5.04
N SER A 214 -17.56 -2.46 6.03
CA SER A 214 -17.08 -1.43 6.96
C SER A 214 -15.96 -0.55 6.41
N THR A 215 -15.36 -0.91 5.27
CA THR A 215 -14.26 -0.16 4.62
C THR A 215 -14.73 0.54 3.34
N ALA A 216 -16.04 0.74 3.17
CA ALA A 216 -16.64 1.25 1.94
C ALA A 216 -16.08 2.61 1.48
N LEU A 217 -15.60 3.42 2.42
CA LEU A 217 -15.08 4.77 2.15
C LEU A 217 -13.63 4.78 1.67
N SER A 218 -12.87 3.70 1.87
CA SER A 218 -11.49 3.59 1.41
C SER A 218 -11.41 3.54 -0.10
N GLN A 219 -10.69 4.48 -0.70
CA GLN A 219 -10.58 4.63 -2.15
C GLN A 219 -9.15 4.78 -2.65
N VAL A 220 -8.26 5.41 -1.88
CA VAL A 220 -6.90 5.73 -2.33
C VAL A 220 -5.89 5.49 -1.21
N MET A 221 -4.82 4.76 -1.52
CA MET A 221 -3.66 4.62 -0.65
C MET A 221 -2.38 4.91 -1.43
N LEU A 222 -1.38 5.48 -0.78
CA LEU A 222 -0.06 5.73 -1.35
C LEU A 222 0.96 4.76 -0.77
N GLY A 223 1.79 4.17 -1.62
CA GLY A 223 2.88 3.28 -1.21
C GLY A 223 4.24 3.85 -1.53
N PHE A 224 5.19 3.59 -0.66
CA PHE A 224 6.54 4.12 -0.71
C PHE A 224 7.54 2.96 -0.75
N ASP A 225 8.22 2.82 -1.88
CA ASP A 225 9.36 1.91 -2.00
C ASP A 225 10.63 2.67 -1.59
N VAL A 226 11.21 2.32 -0.43
CA VAL A 226 12.36 3.04 0.13
C VAL A 226 13.65 2.46 -0.45
N HIS A 227 14.15 3.03 -1.54
CA HIS A 227 15.45 2.67 -2.10
C HIS A 227 16.60 3.34 -1.33
N PRO A 228 17.86 2.88 -1.51
CA PRO A 228 19.01 3.47 -0.82
C PRO A 228 19.22 4.96 -1.06
N THR A 229 18.77 5.48 -2.20
CA THR A 229 19.00 6.87 -2.63
C THR A 229 17.73 7.59 -3.10
N ALA A 230 16.57 6.95 -3.01
CA ALA A 230 15.30 7.50 -3.49
C ALA A 230 14.12 6.80 -2.83
N THR A 231 12.97 7.46 -2.80
CA THR A 231 11.67 6.91 -2.42
C THR A 231 10.78 6.94 -3.64
N HIS A 232 10.36 5.77 -4.13
CA HIS A 232 9.45 5.69 -5.27
C HIS A 232 8.01 5.52 -4.80
N THR A 233 7.13 6.37 -5.29
CA THR A 233 5.72 6.37 -4.89
C THR A 233 4.85 5.52 -5.82
N LYS A 234 3.84 4.89 -5.26
CA LYS A 234 2.78 4.14 -5.93
C LYS A 234 1.43 4.58 -5.41
N ALA A 235 0.39 4.44 -6.21
CA ALA A 235 -0.98 4.61 -5.74
C ALA A 235 -1.73 3.29 -5.86
N TYR A 236 -2.64 3.04 -4.91
CA TYR A 236 -3.54 1.91 -4.86
C TYR A 236 -4.96 2.48 -4.81
N LEU A 237 -5.80 2.09 -5.77
CA LEU A 237 -7.13 2.64 -5.97
C LEU A 237 -8.17 1.54 -5.84
N VAL A 238 -9.14 1.73 -4.94
CA VAL A 238 -10.24 0.81 -4.66
C VAL A 238 -11.48 1.31 -5.39
N PRO A 239 -11.91 0.65 -6.48
CA PRO A 239 -12.92 1.21 -7.39
C PRO A 239 -14.37 0.93 -6.96
N THR A 240 -14.60 0.45 -5.73
CA THR A 240 -15.92 0.00 -5.28
C THR A 240 -16.98 1.09 -5.39
N LEU A 241 -16.72 2.29 -4.85
CA LEU A 241 -17.69 3.39 -4.91
C LEU A 241 -17.92 3.88 -6.35
N ARG A 242 -16.87 3.91 -7.17
CA ARG A 242 -16.98 4.29 -8.58
C ARG A 242 -17.80 3.29 -9.40
N ALA A 243 -17.62 2.00 -9.16
CA ALA A 243 -18.42 0.94 -9.77
C ALA A 243 -19.90 1.08 -9.40
N LEU A 244 -20.19 1.39 -8.13
CA LEU A 244 -21.55 1.61 -7.62
C LEU A 244 -22.20 2.86 -8.24
N GLU A 245 -21.51 4.01 -8.17
CA GLU A 245 -21.97 5.27 -8.77
C GLU A 245 -22.33 5.12 -10.24
N THR A 246 -21.49 4.41 -10.99
CA THR A 246 -21.66 4.22 -12.44
C THR A 246 -22.53 3.04 -12.82
N SER A 247 -23.01 2.25 -11.85
CA SER A 247 -23.76 1.00 -12.07
C SER A 247 -23.04 0.03 -13.02
N ARG A 248 -21.72 -0.08 -12.89
CA ARG A 248 -20.83 -0.92 -13.71
C ARG A 248 -20.04 -1.89 -12.85
N SER A 249 -19.47 -2.92 -13.45
CA SER A 249 -18.59 -3.83 -12.70
C SER A 249 -17.25 -3.15 -12.37
N LYS A 250 -16.59 -3.59 -11.29
CA LYS A 250 -15.20 -3.17 -10.97
C LYS A 250 -14.24 -3.45 -12.13
N LEU A 251 -14.45 -4.57 -12.85
CA LEU A 251 -13.65 -4.92 -14.02
C LEU A 251 -13.80 -3.89 -15.16
N ASP A 252 -15.02 -3.38 -15.38
CA ASP A 252 -15.28 -2.40 -16.44
C ASP A 252 -14.61 -1.06 -16.17
N VAL A 253 -14.72 -0.54 -14.94
CA VAL A 253 -14.11 0.75 -14.57
C VAL A 253 -12.58 0.66 -14.53
N ILE A 254 -12.01 -0.46 -14.07
CA ILE A 254 -10.55 -0.73 -14.16
C ILE A 254 -10.11 -0.80 -15.62
N THR A 255 -10.85 -1.51 -16.47
CA THR A 255 -10.55 -1.65 -17.90
C THR A 255 -10.51 -0.30 -18.60
N GLU A 256 -11.48 0.56 -18.29
CA GLU A 256 -11.52 1.91 -18.84
C GLU A 256 -10.31 2.75 -18.42
N ALA A 257 -9.98 2.75 -17.12
CA ALA A 257 -8.81 3.48 -16.61
C ALA A 257 -7.50 3.02 -17.30
N ILE A 258 -7.27 1.71 -17.39
CA ILE A 258 -6.08 1.14 -18.03
C ILE A 258 -5.99 1.55 -19.51
N ARG A 259 -7.12 1.52 -20.23
CA ARG A 259 -7.18 1.91 -21.65
C ARG A 259 -6.97 3.40 -21.84
N ALA A 260 -7.58 4.24 -21.02
CA ALA A 260 -7.44 5.69 -21.06
C ALA A 260 -5.98 6.13 -20.81
N CYS A 261 -5.27 5.44 -19.92
CA CYS A 261 -3.86 5.70 -19.63
C CYS A 261 -2.86 4.97 -20.56
N GLY A 262 -3.37 4.15 -21.49
CA GLY A 262 -2.59 3.56 -22.56
C GLY A 262 -1.65 2.42 -22.13
N ALA A 263 -2.05 1.59 -21.17
CA ALA A 263 -1.21 0.45 -20.73
C ALA A 263 -1.16 -0.76 -21.71
N GLY A 264 -1.59 -0.58 -22.95
CA GLY A 264 -1.23 -1.45 -24.08
C GLY A 264 -1.87 -2.84 -24.10
N THR A 265 -1.17 -3.78 -24.76
CA THR A 265 -1.59 -5.12 -25.18
C THR A 265 -1.52 -6.24 -24.13
N SER A 266 -0.84 -5.99 -23.00
CA SER A 266 -0.72 -6.99 -21.92
C SER A 266 -1.98 -7.08 -21.06
N TRP A 267 -2.90 -6.12 -21.19
CA TRP A 267 -4.17 -6.13 -20.47
C TRP A 267 -5.16 -7.14 -21.05
N GLU A 268 -5.20 -7.31 -22.37
CA GLU A 268 -6.19 -8.12 -23.07
C GLU A 268 -6.21 -9.59 -22.63
N PRO A 269 -5.06 -10.28 -22.42
CA PRO A 269 -5.05 -11.63 -21.87
C PRO A 269 -5.63 -11.71 -20.44
N VAL A 270 -5.38 -10.69 -19.61
CA VAL A 270 -5.91 -10.60 -18.25
C VAL A 270 -7.42 -10.39 -18.30
N LEU A 271 -7.89 -9.41 -19.08
CA LEU A 271 -9.30 -9.11 -19.26
C LEU A 271 -10.08 -10.32 -19.78
N ALA A 272 -9.56 -11.00 -20.80
CA ALA A 272 -10.20 -12.19 -21.37
C ALA A 272 -10.33 -13.32 -20.33
N TYR A 273 -9.29 -13.54 -19.51
CA TYR A 273 -9.34 -14.53 -18.45
C TYR A 273 -10.35 -14.14 -17.36
N LEU A 274 -10.27 -12.91 -16.83
CA LEU A 274 -11.17 -12.46 -15.75
C LEU A 274 -12.64 -12.43 -16.19
N SER A 275 -12.92 -12.09 -17.45
CA SER A 275 -14.28 -12.15 -18.01
C SER A 275 -14.86 -13.57 -18.03
N SER A 276 -14.01 -14.60 -18.01
CA SER A 276 -14.42 -16.01 -17.90
C SER A 276 -14.58 -16.50 -16.45
N GLN A 277 -14.23 -15.67 -15.46
CA GLN A 277 -14.24 -16.00 -14.05
C GLN A 277 -15.30 -15.15 -13.31
N PRO A 278 -16.59 -15.54 -13.33
CA PRO A 278 -17.68 -14.69 -12.82
C PRO A 278 -17.59 -14.39 -11.32
N ASN A 279 -16.86 -15.20 -10.56
CA ASN A 279 -16.68 -15.02 -9.12
C ASN A 279 -15.34 -14.35 -8.77
N ALA A 280 -14.53 -13.95 -9.76
CA ALA A 280 -13.30 -13.21 -9.50
C ALA A 280 -13.64 -11.76 -9.10
N ASP A 281 -12.96 -11.26 -8.07
CA ASP A 281 -13.15 -9.90 -7.59
C ASP A 281 -11.90 -9.04 -7.89
N PRO A 282 -11.89 -8.21 -8.95
CA PRO A 282 -10.83 -7.24 -9.22
C PRO A 282 -10.98 -6.03 -8.28
N PHE A 283 -10.56 -6.21 -7.03
CA PHE A 283 -10.89 -5.30 -5.94
C PHE A 283 -10.03 -4.02 -5.87
N LEU A 284 -8.91 -3.97 -6.59
CA LEU A 284 -7.95 -2.85 -6.49
C LEU A 284 -7.11 -2.73 -7.77
N LEU A 285 -6.83 -1.51 -8.21
CA LEU A 285 -5.81 -1.20 -9.22
C LEU A 285 -4.68 -0.42 -8.56
N ALA A 286 -3.43 -0.84 -8.73
CA ALA A 286 -2.29 -0.04 -8.33
C ALA A 286 -1.50 0.46 -9.54
N ILE A 287 -0.85 1.62 -9.38
CA ILE A 287 0.03 2.20 -10.37
C ILE A 287 1.35 2.61 -9.73
N ASP A 288 2.43 2.54 -10.49
CA ASP A 288 3.61 3.32 -10.14
C ASP A 288 3.34 4.78 -10.51
N CYS A 289 3.54 5.72 -9.57
CA CYS A 289 3.35 7.16 -9.81
C CYS A 289 4.56 7.71 -10.57
N ALA A 290 4.64 7.34 -11.84
CA ALA A 290 5.67 7.68 -12.81
C ALA A 290 4.98 8.07 -14.14
N PRO A 291 5.70 8.66 -15.11
CA PRO A 291 5.14 8.96 -16.41
C PRO A 291 4.43 7.73 -17.01
N LEU A 292 3.23 7.92 -17.56
CA LEU A 292 2.33 6.80 -17.94
C LEU A 292 2.90 5.83 -18.98
N ASP A 293 3.89 6.26 -19.78
CA ASP A 293 4.61 5.39 -20.71
C ASP A 293 5.57 4.41 -20.01
N LYS A 294 5.97 4.72 -18.78
CA LYS A 294 6.83 3.92 -17.90
C LYS A 294 6.08 3.31 -16.72
N ALA A 295 4.88 3.79 -16.44
CA ALA A 295 4.06 3.31 -15.33
C ALA A 295 3.63 1.86 -15.55
N ARG A 296 3.62 1.09 -14.46
CA ARG A 296 3.11 -0.27 -14.42
C ARG A 296 1.78 -0.27 -13.68
N PHE A 297 0.77 -0.88 -14.28
CA PHE A 297 -0.52 -1.08 -13.66
C PHE A 297 -0.56 -2.49 -13.06
N LYS A 298 -1.04 -2.64 -11.84
CA LYS A 298 -1.17 -3.92 -11.15
C LYS A 298 -2.62 -4.12 -10.80
N VAL A 299 -3.28 -5.04 -11.48
CA VAL A 299 -4.69 -5.38 -11.21
C VAL A 299 -4.71 -6.45 -10.14
N TYR A 300 -5.23 -6.12 -8.97
CA TYR A 300 -5.37 -7.03 -7.85
C TYR A 300 -6.73 -7.71 -7.92
N VAL A 301 -6.71 -9.03 -7.81
CA VAL A 301 -7.88 -9.89 -7.95
C VAL A 301 -7.93 -10.86 -6.78
N ARG A 302 -9.10 -11.03 -6.17
CA ARG A 302 -9.38 -12.14 -5.24
C ARG A 302 -10.13 -13.23 -5.98
N PHE A 303 -9.68 -14.47 -5.82
CA PHE A 303 -10.41 -15.65 -6.25
C PHE A 303 -10.97 -16.37 -5.03
N PRO A 304 -12.28 -16.66 -4.96
CA PRO A 304 -12.95 -17.23 -3.78
C PRO A 304 -12.70 -18.74 -3.66
N THR A 305 -11.43 -19.13 -3.62
CA THR A 305 -10.98 -20.51 -3.47
C THR A 305 -9.72 -20.60 -2.61
N ALA A 306 -9.59 -21.73 -1.92
CA ALA A 306 -8.40 -22.14 -1.19
C ALA A 306 -7.79 -23.44 -1.77
N ASP A 307 -8.29 -23.90 -2.91
CA ASP A 307 -7.73 -25.04 -3.65
C ASP A 307 -6.43 -24.58 -4.34
N ILE A 308 -5.30 -25.15 -3.94
CA ILE A 308 -3.99 -24.74 -4.43
C ILE A 308 -3.81 -25.02 -5.93
N ASP A 309 -4.44 -26.06 -6.48
CA ASP A 309 -4.36 -26.37 -7.91
C ASP A 309 -5.12 -25.32 -8.72
N ARG A 310 -6.31 -24.93 -8.25
CA ARG A 310 -7.10 -23.83 -8.84
C ARG A 310 -6.38 -22.49 -8.72
N LEU A 311 -5.71 -22.25 -7.61
CA LEU A 311 -4.92 -21.04 -7.42
C LEU A 311 -3.71 -20.97 -8.38
N ILE A 312 -3.04 -22.09 -8.65
CA ILE A 312 -1.99 -22.17 -9.68
C ILE A 312 -2.57 -21.95 -11.08
N GLU A 313 -3.77 -22.45 -11.36
CA GLU A 313 -4.49 -22.16 -12.61
C GLU A 313 -4.79 -20.65 -12.73
N HIS A 314 -5.30 -20.02 -11.69
CA HIS A 314 -5.61 -18.58 -11.68
C HIS A 314 -4.35 -17.70 -11.85
N VAL A 315 -3.27 -17.98 -11.11
CA VAL A 315 -2.04 -17.17 -11.20
C VAL A 315 -1.32 -17.33 -12.54
N SER A 316 -1.58 -18.41 -13.29
CA SER A 316 -1.12 -18.60 -14.66
C SER A 316 -2.08 -18.05 -15.72
N LEU A 317 -3.21 -17.44 -15.33
CA LEU A 317 -4.31 -17.09 -16.23
C LEU A 317 -4.75 -18.27 -17.11
N GLY A 318 -4.90 -19.45 -16.50
CA GLY A 318 -5.22 -20.70 -17.20
C GLY A 318 -4.13 -21.14 -18.18
N GLY A 319 -2.86 -21.00 -17.79
CA GLY A 319 -1.70 -21.39 -18.59
C GLY A 319 -1.22 -20.35 -19.62
N ARG A 320 -1.81 -19.16 -19.68
CA ARG A 320 -1.36 -18.06 -20.58
C ARG A 320 -0.06 -17.42 -20.10
N ILE A 321 0.22 -17.47 -18.81
CA ILE A 321 1.49 -17.06 -18.22
C ILE A 321 2.30 -18.32 -17.93
N PRO A 322 3.49 -18.49 -18.55
CA PRO A 322 4.38 -19.59 -18.20
C PRO A 322 4.92 -19.40 -16.78
N LEU A 323 4.78 -20.43 -15.95
CA LEU A 323 5.29 -20.44 -14.58
C LEU A 323 6.51 -21.36 -14.48
N SER A 324 7.55 -20.95 -13.76
CA SER A 324 8.70 -21.82 -13.50
C SER A 324 8.34 -22.92 -12.50
N ASP A 325 8.96 -24.10 -12.64
CA ASP A 325 8.76 -25.19 -11.68
C ASP A 325 9.12 -24.77 -10.25
N LYS A 326 10.16 -23.95 -10.09
CA LYS A 326 10.58 -23.42 -8.79
C LYS A 326 9.49 -22.56 -8.16
N PHE A 327 8.83 -21.68 -8.93
CA PHE A 327 7.72 -20.87 -8.45
C PHE A 327 6.53 -21.73 -7.99
N VAL A 328 6.12 -22.70 -8.80
CA VAL A 328 5.01 -23.61 -8.46
C VAL A 328 5.33 -24.44 -7.22
N ARG A 329 6.55 -25.02 -7.13
CA ARG A 329 6.98 -25.77 -5.94
C ARG A 329 7.03 -24.89 -4.70
N ALA A 330 7.55 -23.67 -4.81
CA ALA A 330 7.67 -22.73 -3.69
C ALA A 330 6.29 -22.36 -3.13
N ILE A 331 5.31 -22.07 -3.98
CA ILE A 331 3.92 -21.79 -3.57
C ILE A 331 3.32 -23.00 -2.86
N ARG A 332 3.41 -24.20 -3.46
CA ARG A 332 2.83 -25.42 -2.87
C ARG A 332 3.46 -25.76 -1.53
N ALA A 333 4.80 -25.67 -1.43
CA ALA A 333 5.53 -25.95 -0.21
C ALA A 333 5.10 -25.01 0.93
N LEU A 334 5.03 -23.71 0.66
CA LEU A 334 4.62 -22.73 1.66
C LEU A 334 3.15 -22.88 2.05
N TRP A 335 2.27 -23.10 1.06
CA TRP A 335 0.86 -23.33 1.28
C TRP A 335 0.64 -24.55 2.18
N ALA A 336 1.34 -25.66 1.94
CA ALA A 336 1.25 -26.87 2.74
C ALA A 336 1.76 -26.64 4.18
N ARG A 337 2.92 -26.01 4.33
CA ARG A 337 3.52 -25.72 5.66
C ARG A 337 2.61 -24.88 6.53
N LEU A 338 1.99 -23.84 5.96
CA LEU A 338 1.12 -22.94 6.71
C LEU A 338 -0.31 -23.48 6.89
N SER A 339 -0.83 -24.23 5.90
CA SER A 339 -2.19 -24.81 5.97
C SER A 339 -2.31 -25.99 6.93
N ALA A 340 -1.20 -26.65 7.28
CA ALA A 340 -1.17 -27.69 8.31
C ALA A 340 -1.67 -27.21 9.68
N GLY A 341 -1.80 -25.89 9.89
CA GLY A 341 -2.20 -25.27 11.15
C GLY A 341 -3.65 -24.79 11.28
N GLY A 342 -4.54 -24.89 10.29
CA GLY A 342 -5.86 -24.24 10.41
C GLY A 342 -6.97 -24.65 9.44
N ASN A 343 -8.18 -24.15 9.70
CA ASN A 343 -9.38 -24.44 8.91
C ASN A 343 -9.45 -23.56 7.64
N GLN A 344 -9.40 -24.18 6.47
CA GLN A 344 -9.42 -23.50 5.17
C GLN A 344 -10.76 -22.83 4.83
N LEU A 345 -11.88 -23.22 5.46
CA LEU A 345 -13.21 -22.66 5.17
C LEU A 345 -13.41 -21.22 5.65
N TYR A 346 -12.72 -20.79 6.72
CA TYR A 346 -12.76 -19.39 7.20
C TYR A 346 -12.18 -18.40 6.17
N ARG A 347 -11.47 -18.89 5.15
CA ARG A 347 -10.83 -18.11 4.09
C ARG A 347 -11.77 -17.59 3.00
N VAL A 348 -13.04 -17.99 2.97
CA VAL A 348 -13.95 -17.61 1.87
C VAL A 348 -14.95 -16.55 2.31
N SER A 349 -15.19 -16.38 3.62
CA SER A 349 -16.27 -15.54 4.18
C SER A 349 -15.84 -14.19 4.76
N SER A 350 -14.56 -13.82 4.67
CA SER A 350 -14.00 -12.62 5.29
C SER A 350 -14.11 -11.40 4.35
N GLN A 351 -14.60 -10.25 4.81
CA GLN A 351 -14.75 -9.04 3.96
C GLN A 351 -13.42 -8.56 3.34
N THR A 352 -12.31 -8.64 4.08
CA THR A 352 -10.94 -8.34 3.61
C THR A 352 -10.18 -9.57 3.10
N ALA A 353 -10.77 -10.77 3.19
CA ALA A 353 -10.05 -12.02 2.97
C ALA A 353 -10.90 -13.11 2.32
N GLY A 354 -11.94 -12.72 1.58
CA GLY A 354 -12.83 -13.60 0.85
C GLY A 354 -12.10 -14.07 -0.40
N GLY A 355 -11.36 -15.16 -0.24
CA GLY A 355 -10.52 -15.70 -1.29
C GLY A 355 -9.05 -15.31 -1.21
N THR A 356 -8.29 -15.77 -2.19
CA THR A 356 -6.84 -15.63 -2.25
C THR A 356 -6.47 -14.49 -3.21
N PRO A 357 -5.76 -13.45 -2.74
CA PRO A 357 -5.37 -12.34 -3.61
C PRO A 357 -4.22 -12.72 -4.54
N MET A 358 -4.24 -12.12 -5.71
CA MET A 358 -3.17 -12.13 -6.70
C MET A 358 -3.12 -10.74 -7.35
N TYR A 359 -2.00 -10.37 -7.96
CA TYR A 359 -2.04 -9.30 -8.96
C TYR A 359 -1.47 -9.74 -10.29
N PHE A 360 -1.86 -9.03 -11.35
CA PHE A 360 -1.23 -9.08 -12.66
C PHE A 360 -0.68 -7.70 -13.01
N SER A 361 0.64 -7.61 -13.15
CA SER A 361 1.35 -6.39 -13.58
C SER A 361 1.32 -6.31 -15.09
N VAL A 362 0.74 -5.23 -15.62
CA VAL A 362 0.67 -4.89 -17.04
C VAL A 362 1.44 -3.61 -17.29
N GLU A 363 2.12 -3.57 -18.43
CA GLU A 363 2.99 -2.48 -18.85
C GLU A 363 2.76 -2.24 -20.33
N ARG A 364 2.87 -0.98 -20.78
CA ARG A 364 2.57 -0.56 -22.16
C ARG A 364 3.26 -1.42 -23.23
N HIS A 365 4.50 -1.82 -22.96
CA HIS A 365 5.34 -2.55 -23.91
C HIS A 365 5.47 -4.05 -23.61
N ALA A 366 4.85 -4.53 -22.53
CA ALA A 366 4.81 -5.95 -22.22
C ALA A 366 3.71 -6.64 -23.04
N THR A 367 3.98 -7.87 -23.49
CA THR A 367 2.99 -8.73 -24.16
C THR A 367 2.39 -9.78 -23.21
N VAL A 368 3.11 -10.09 -22.13
CA VAL A 368 2.69 -11.05 -21.10
C VAL A 368 2.72 -10.35 -19.74
N PRO A 369 1.62 -10.38 -18.97
CA PRO A 369 1.60 -9.81 -17.63
C PRO A 369 2.49 -10.61 -16.66
N THR A 370 3.06 -9.93 -15.66
CA THR A 370 3.79 -10.60 -14.58
C THR A 370 2.85 -10.84 -13.39
N PRO A 371 2.65 -12.08 -12.95
CA PRO A 371 1.77 -12.35 -11.83
C PRO A 371 2.48 -12.19 -10.48
N LYS A 372 1.72 -11.93 -9.43
CA LYS A 372 2.16 -12.13 -8.04
C LYS A 372 1.11 -12.92 -7.28
N PHE A 373 1.54 -13.96 -6.60
CA PHE A 373 0.70 -14.78 -5.75
C PHE A 373 0.79 -14.31 -4.30
N TYR A 374 -0.33 -14.16 -3.59
CA TYR A 374 -0.33 -13.84 -2.16
C TYR A 374 -0.91 -14.99 -1.35
N ILE A 375 -0.23 -15.36 -0.25
CA ILE A 375 -0.79 -16.25 0.76
C ILE A 375 -1.29 -15.39 1.92
N PRO A 376 -2.59 -15.43 2.25
CA PRO A 376 -3.17 -14.71 3.38
C PRO A 376 -2.82 -15.41 4.70
N ILE A 377 -1.68 -15.04 5.27
CA ILE A 377 -1.07 -15.72 6.42
C ILE A 377 -1.96 -15.64 7.65
N ARG A 378 -2.66 -14.53 7.90
CA ARG A 378 -3.46 -14.37 9.13
C ARG A 378 -4.54 -15.44 9.32
N LEU A 379 -4.97 -16.06 8.23
CA LEU A 379 -6.02 -17.08 8.21
C LEU A 379 -5.49 -18.47 8.55
N LEU A 380 -4.18 -18.59 8.76
CA LEU A 380 -3.47 -19.82 9.05
C LEU A 380 -3.24 -19.89 10.56
N GLY A 381 -3.66 -21.00 11.18
CA GLY A 381 -3.98 -21.09 12.60
C GLY A 381 -2.81 -21.14 13.59
N TRP A 382 -1.71 -20.42 13.34
CA TRP A 382 -0.54 -20.36 14.22
C TRP A 382 -0.30 -18.97 14.78
N HIS A 383 0.45 -18.88 15.89
CA HIS A 383 0.96 -17.60 16.41
C HIS A 383 2.11 -17.06 15.52
N ASP A 384 2.34 -15.74 15.53
CA ASP A 384 3.27 -15.08 14.60
C ASP A 384 4.71 -15.61 14.68
N ARG A 385 5.17 -16.07 15.84
CA ARG A 385 6.51 -16.67 15.99
C ARG A 385 6.70 -17.92 15.12
N ARG A 386 5.71 -18.83 15.10
CA ARG A 386 5.81 -20.08 14.33
C ARG A 386 5.68 -19.80 12.83
N ILE A 387 4.83 -18.83 12.48
CA ILE A 387 4.74 -18.29 11.13
C ILE A 387 6.11 -17.76 10.69
N ALA A 388 6.77 -16.97 11.52
CA ALA A 388 8.07 -16.40 11.20
C ALA A 388 9.16 -17.45 10.98
N GLU A 389 9.23 -18.46 11.86
CA GLU A 389 10.13 -19.62 11.70
C GLU A 389 9.86 -20.35 10.38
N THR A 390 8.58 -20.60 10.07
CA THR A 390 8.18 -21.32 8.86
C THR A 390 8.52 -20.54 7.58
N ILE A 391 8.33 -19.23 7.59
CA ILE A 391 8.75 -18.35 6.49
C ILE A 391 10.28 -18.36 6.37
N GLY A 392 11.02 -18.33 7.48
CA GLY A 392 12.48 -18.40 7.48
C GLY A 392 13.01 -19.71 6.87
N GLU A 393 12.46 -20.85 7.29
CA GLU A 393 12.74 -22.18 6.72
C GLU A 393 12.42 -22.23 5.22
N TRP A 394 11.27 -21.67 4.81
CA TRP A 394 10.87 -21.64 3.41
C TRP A 394 11.75 -20.72 2.55
N MET A 395 12.09 -19.52 3.04
CA MET A 395 13.01 -18.60 2.37
C MET A 395 14.40 -19.22 2.20
N SER A 396 14.84 -20.01 3.19
CA SER A 396 16.11 -20.75 3.14
C SER A 396 16.19 -21.72 1.97
N GLU A 397 15.08 -22.36 1.62
CA GLU A 397 15.00 -23.39 0.59
C GLU A 397 14.64 -22.85 -0.80
N TYR A 398 13.69 -21.92 -0.88
CA TYR A 398 13.12 -21.48 -2.16
C TYR A 398 13.46 -20.03 -2.53
N GLY A 399 13.59 -19.17 -1.54
CA GLY A 399 13.69 -17.72 -1.72
C GLY A 399 15.11 -17.22 -1.52
N ASN A 400 15.26 -16.36 -0.50
CA ASN A 400 16.54 -15.78 -0.13
C ASN A 400 17.11 -16.50 1.10
N ALA A 401 18.21 -17.24 0.89
CA ALA A 401 18.78 -18.09 1.93
C ALA A 401 19.30 -17.31 3.14
N GLU A 402 19.81 -16.08 2.93
CA GLU A 402 20.29 -15.24 4.01
C GLU A 402 19.15 -14.66 4.82
N ALA A 403 18.14 -14.12 4.14
CA ALA A 403 16.90 -13.69 4.78
C ALA A 403 16.28 -14.81 5.62
N GLY A 404 16.25 -16.04 5.09
CA GLY A 404 15.70 -17.20 5.78
C GLY A 404 16.35 -17.48 7.13
N ARG A 405 17.65 -17.18 7.29
CA ARG A 405 18.38 -17.37 8.55
C ARG A 405 18.12 -16.29 9.59
N THR A 406 17.83 -15.06 9.15
CA THR A 406 17.75 -13.89 10.04
C THR A 406 16.32 -13.40 10.27
N TYR A 407 15.37 -13.80 9.42
CA TYR A 407 14.02 -13.24 9.37
C TYR A 407 13.28 -13.28 10.71
N ALA A 408 13.23 -14.43 11.39
CA ALA A 408 12.49 -14.56 12.65
C ALA A 408 13.07 -13.66 13.76
N GLN A 409 14.40 -13.50 13.80
CA GLN A 409 15.07 -12.63 14.76
C GLN A 409 14.82 -11.15 14.44
N ALA A 410 14.89 -10.78 13.15
CA ALA A 410 14.59 -9.41 12.71
C ALA A 410 13.13 -9.03 13.04
N LEU A 411 12.18 -9.95 12.80
CA LEU A 411 10.76 -9.72 13.10
C LEU A 411 10.50 -9.50 14.60
N GLN A 412 11.18 -10.26 15.47
CA GLN A 412 11.04 -10.12 16.92
C GLN A 412 11.42 -8.70 17.41
N LYS A 413 12.37 -8.04 16.74
CA LYS A 413 12.78 -6.66 17.06
C LYS A 413 11.77 -5.61 16.62
N LEU A 414 10.88 -5.92 15.68
CA LEU A 414 9.84 -4.99 15.21
C LEU A 414 8.63 -4.92 16.14
N SER A 415 8.48 -5.90 17.03
CA SER A 415 7.33 -6.03 17.95
C SER A 415 7.82 -6.01 19.40
N PRO A 416 8.40 -4.90 19.89
CA PRO A 416 9.01 -4.86 21.22
C PRO A 416 7.99 -5.01 22.36
N THR A 417 6.75 -4.55 22.15
CA THR A 417 5.70 -4.56 23.18
C THR A 417 4.78 -5.79 23.08
N ARG A 418 4.71 -6.43 21.92
CA ARG A 418 3.86 -7.60 21.67
C ARG A 418 4.71 -8.88 21.55
N SER A 419 4.36 -9.89 22.33
CA SER A 419 4.93 -11.23 22.15
C SER A 419 4.41 -11.88 20.86
N LEU A 420 5.33 -12.27 19.96
CA LEU A 420 4.98 -13.02 18.75
C LEU A 420 4.50 -14.45 19.05
N ALA A 421 4.71 -14.94 20.26
CA ALA A 421 4.27 -16.28 20.69
C ALA A 421 2.84 -16.28 21.27
N SER A 422 2.27 -15.12 21.62
CA SER A 422 0.98 -15.06 22.33
C SER A 422 -0.23 -15.09 21.41
N ARG A 423 -0.13 -14.49 20.20
CA ARG A 423 -1.24 -14.40 19.25
C ARG A 423 -0.73 -14.35 17.80
N ARG A 424 -1.69 -14.32 16.88
CA ARG A 424 -1.50 -14.13 15.44
C ARG A 424 -1.97 -12.75 14.99
N GLY A 425 -1.61 -12.37 13.77
CA GLY A 425 -2.10 -11.15 13.11
C GLY A 425 -1.07 -10.05 13.01
N PHE A 426 0.21 -10.33 13.26
CA PHE A 426 1.31 -9.44 12.87
C PHE A 426 1.69 -9.63 11.41
N HIS A 427 1.50 -10.84 10.85
CA HIS A 427 1.65 -11.09 9.41
C HIS A 427 0.32 -10.97 8.68
N THR A 428 0.26 -10.12 7.65
CA THR A 428 -0.91 -10.02 6.77
C THR A 428 -0.79 -11.03 5.63
N TYR A 429 0.26 -10.89 4.82
CA TYR A 429 0.48 -11.68 3.61
C TYR A 429 1.95 -12.04 3.40
N ILE A 430 2.18 -13.10 2.63
CA ILE A 430 3.44 -13.29 1.90
C ILE A 430 3.14 -13.35 0.41
N GLY A 431 3.78 -12.45 -0.33
CA GLY A 431 3.68 -12.34 -1.77
C GLY A 431 4.88 -12.97 -2.46
N ILE A 432 4.66 -13.63 -3.60
CA ILE A 432 5.70 -14.32 -4.36
C ILE A 432 5.58 -13.91 -5.84
N VAL A 433 6.66 -13.37 -6.39
CA VAL A 433 6.77 -13.00 -7.82
C VAL A 433 7.72 -13.98 -8.51
N PRO A 434 7.37 -14.58 -9.66
CA PRO A 434 8.32 -15.32 -10.48
C PRO A 434 9.26 -14.37 -11.22
N LEU A 435 10.52 -14.74 -11.35
CA LEU A 435 11.53 -13.96 -12.08
C LEU A 435 11.89 -14.64 -13.40
N ALA A 436 12.36 -13.84 -14.37
CA ALA A 436 12.71 -14.33 -15.70
C ALA A 436 13.82 -15.39 -15.70
N ASN A 437 14.71 -15.36 -14.71
CA ASN A 437 15.77 -16.35 -14.52
C ASN A 437 15.29 -17.65 -13.85
N GLY A 438 13.99 -17.79 -13.59
CA GLY A 438 13.39 -18.95 -12.93
C GLY A 438 13.35 -18.87 -11.40
N ASP A 439 13.99 -17.88 -10.78
CA ASP A 439 13.92 -17.63 -9.33
C ASP A 439 12.60 -16.98 -8.91
N ILE A 440 12.49 -16.68 -7.61
CA ILE A 440 11.34 -16.01 -7.02
C ILE A 440 11.80 -14.81 -6.18
N GLU A 441 10.93 -13.81 -6.09
CA GLU A 441 11.08 -12.66 -5.18
C GLU A 441 9.97 -12.71 -4.12
N PRO A 442 10.30 -13.00 -2.86
CA PRO A 442 9.33 -12.97 -1.76
C PRO A 442 9.19 -11.56 -1.17
N SER A 443 7.95 -11.22 -0.80
CA SER A 443 7.61 -10.04 0.00
C SER A 443 6.80 -10.45 1.22
N VAL A 444 7.15 -9.98 2.41
CA VAL A 444 6.33 -10.18 3.61
C VAL A 444 5.69 -8.86 4.03
N TYR A 445 4.37 -8.88 4.22
CA TYR A 445 3.53 -7.74 4.62
C TYR A 445 3.10 -7.92 6.07
N LEU A 446 3.23 -6.86 6.86
CA LEU A 446 3.02 -6.88 8.31
C LEU A 446 1.89 -5.94 8.69
N ASN A 447 1.13 -6.29 9.72
CA ASN A 447 0.18 -5.41 10.36
C ASN A 447 0.80 -4.83 11.65
N PRO A 448 1.07 -3.52 11.73
CA PRO A 448 1.58 -2.84 12.93
C PRO A 448 0.71 -3.05 14.18
N SER A 449 -0.58 -3.31 13.98
CA SER A 449 -1.57 -3.54 15.05
C SER A 449 -1.74 -2.34 15.97
N ILE A 450 -1.69 -1.11 15.42
CA ILE A 450 -1.71 0.14 16.22
C ILE A 450 -3.02 0.27 16.99
N PHE A 451 -4.12 -0.29 16.48
CA PHE A 451 -5.42 -0.17 17.13
C PHE A 451 -5.77 -1.35 18.06
N SER A 452 -4.89 -2.35 18.19
CA SER A 452 -5.23 -3.70 18.68
C SER A 452 -4.63 -4.12 20.02
#